data_AF-A0A952SHS4-F1
#
_entry.id   AF-A0A952SHS4-F1
#
_cell.length_a   1.000
_cell.length_b   1.000
_cell.length_c   1.000
_cell.angle_alpha   90.00
_cell.angle_beta   90.00
_cell.angle_gamma   90.00
#
_symmetry.space_group_name_H-M   'P 1'
#
loop_
_entity.id
_entity.type
_entity.pdbx_description
1 polymer ?
#
loop_
_entity_poly.entity_id
_entity_poly.type
_entity_poly.pdbx_seq_one_letter_code
_entity_poly.pdbx_strand_id
1 'polypeptide(L)' 'LKRVDFALVHPGSRQVEQVVQIEPQSHELHQVESQQIIESLLDTAGIKLRKLQAKRTYPLAHLATRLELTAED' A
#
# COMPACT_ATOMS: atom_id res chain seq x y z
N LEU A 1 12.50 -4.26 -9.76
CA LEU A 1 11.56 -3.48 -8.93
C LEU A 1 10.14 -4.02 -9.11
N LYS A 2 9.67 -4.88 -8.21
CA LYS A 2 8.25 -5.24 -8.12
C LYS A 2 7.95 -5.55 -6.66
N ARG A 3 7.25 -4.66 -5.97
CA ARG A 3 6.76 -4.92 -4.60
C ARG A 3 5.50 -4.20 -4.17
N VAL A 4 4.93 -3.37 -5.05
CA VAL A 4 3.59 -2.83 -4.86
C VAL A 4 2.66 -3.70 -5.69
N ASP A 5 1.59 -4.20 -5.08
CA ASP A 5 0.61 -5.04 -5.76
C ASP A 5 -0.38 -4.20 -6.56
N PHE A 6 -0.78 -3.05 -6.04
CA PHE A 6 -1.63 -2.09 -6.77
C PHE A 6 -1.49 -0.67 -6.20
N ALA A 7 -1.82 0.33 -7.03
CA ALA A 7 -1.79 1.74 -6.68
C ALA A 7 -3.20 2.33 -6.76
N LEU A 8 -3.53 3.23 -5.83
CA LEU A 8 -4.75 4.03 -5.90
C LEU A 8 -4.37 5.41 -6.43
N VAL A 9 -5.06 5.79 -7.50
CA VAL A 9 -4.77 6.97 -8.31
C VAL A 9 -5.95 7.92 -8.20
N HIS A 10 -5.67 9.17 -7.88
CA HIS A 10 -6.70 10.20 -7.82
C HIS A 10 -7.34 10.39 -9.21
N PRO A 11 -8.69 10.35 -9.34
CA PRO A 11 -9.36 10.32 -10.64
C PRO A 11 -9.17 11.62 -11.45
N GLY A 12 -8.95 12.76 -10.80
CA GLY A 12 -8.74 14.05 -11.46
C GLY A 12 -7.28 14.32 -11.82
N SER A 13 -6.40 14.33 -10.81
CA SER A 13 -4.99 14.71 -10.96
C SER A 13 -4.12 13.61 -11.56
N ARG A 14 -4.61 12.36 -11.59
CA ARG A 14 -3.88 11.16 -12.04
C ARG A 14 -2.60 10.88 -11.25
N GLN A 15 -2.48 11.49 -10.07
CA GLN A 15 -1.36 11.24 -9.17
C GLN A 15 -1.63 9.98 -8.34
N VAL A 16 -0.57 9.24 -8.05
CA VAL A 16 -0.64 8.11 -7.12
C VAL A 16 -0.69 8.69 -5.70
N GLU A 17 -1.80 8.50 -5.00
CA GLU A 17 -1.94 8.97 -3.62
C GLU A 17 -1.46 7.93 -2.63
N GLN A 18 -1.68 6.66 -2.98
CA GLN A 18 -1.30 5.55 -2.14
C GLN A 18 -1.00 4.30 -2.95
N VAL A 19 -0.15 3.47 -2.37
CA VAL A 19 0.22 2.15 -2.89
C VAL A 19 -0.11 1.10 -1.85
N VAL A 20 -0.57 -0.06 -2.31
CA VAL A 20 -0.94 -1.18 -1.45
C VAL A 20 0.00 -2.35 -1.69
N GLN A 21 0.53 -2.87 -0.61
CA GLN A 21 1.37 -4.05 -0.56
C GLN A 21 0.65 -5.18 0.18
N ILE A 22 0.60 -6.35 -0.44
CA ILE A 22 0.09 -7.58 0.14
C ILE A 22 1.29 -8.32 0.75
N GLU A 23 1.35 -8.36 2.08
CA GLU A 23 2.43 -9.02 2.79
C GLU A 23 2.22 -10.55 2.78
N PRO A 24 3.21 -11.32 2.29
CA PRO A 24 3.19 -12.77 2.42
C PRO A 24 3.38 -13.16 3.89
N GLN A 25 2.93 -14.38 4.25
CA GLN A 25 3.04 -14.88 5.63
C GLN A 25 4.48 -15.15 6.09
N SER A 26 5.45 -15.14 5.19
CA SER A 26 6.85 -15.42 5.46
C SER A 26 7.71 -14.26 4.97
N HIS A 27 8.35 -13.57 5.91
CA HIS A 27 9.32 -12.52 5.60
C HIS A 27 10.65 -13.17 5.23
N GLU A 28 10.98 -13.24 3.95
CA GLU A 28 12.31 -13.61 3.51
C GLU A 28 13.30 -12.49 3.90
N LEU A 29 14.37 -12.82 4.63
CA LEU A 29 15.29 -11.84 5.23
C LEU A 29 15.98 -10.91 4.20
N HIS A 30 16.25 -11.40 2.98
CA HIS A 30 16.77 -10.58 1.87
C HIS A 30 15.78 -9.51 1.38
N GLN A 31 14.53 -9.54 1.83
CA GLN A 31 13.53 -8.56 1.43
C GLN A 31 13.54 -7.29 2.28
N VAL A 32 14.12 -7.32 3.48
CA VAL A 32 13.98 -6.23 4.45
C VAL A 32 14.69 -4.95 4.00
N GLU A 33 15.90 -5.05 3.47
CA GLU A 33 16.71 -3.88 3.10
C GLU A 33 16.14 -3.15 1.87
N SER A 34 15.76 -3.90 0.82
CA SER A 34 15.11 -3.30 -0.35
C SER A 34 13.73 -2.71 -0.03
N GLN A 35 13.05 -3.21 1.00
CA GLN A 35 11.74 -2.69 1.42
C GLN A 35 11.88 -1.32 2.08
N GLN A 36 12.89 -1.12 2.93
CA GLN A 36 13.16 0.16 3.58
C GLN A 36 13.46 1.28 2.56
N ILE A 37 14.23 0.96 1.51
CA ILE A 37 14.52 1.91 0.43
C ILE A 37 13.22 2.32 -0.29
N ILE A 38 12.36 1.37 -0.62
CA ILE A 38 11.08 1.64 -1.29
C ILE A 38 10.17 2.48 -0.38
N GLU A 39 10.06 2.13 0.89
CA GLU A 39 9.28 2.87 1.88
C GLU A 39 9.74 4.33 2.00
N SER A 40 11.06 4.56 2.04
CA SER A 40 11.65 5.90 2.09
C SER A 40 11.38 6.71 0.81
N LEU A 41 11.45 6.08 -0.37
CA LEU A 41 11.14 6.75 -1.64
C LEU A 41 9.66 7.13 -1.74
N LEU A 42 8.75 6.26 -1.30
CA LEU A 42 7.31 6.53 -1.29
C LEU A 42 6.97 7.70 -0.36
N ASP A 43 7.54 7.69 0.85
CA ASP A 43 7.38 8.76 1.83
C ASP A 43 7.88 10.12 1.28
N THR A 44 9.06 10.12 0.64
CA THR A 44 9.61 11.32 -0.01
C THR A 44 8.73 11.85 -1.13
N ALA A 45 8.03 10.95 -1.84
CA ALA A 45 7.09 11.31 -2.91
C ALA A 45 5.71 11.72 -2.39
N GLY A 46 5.48 11.71 -1.07
CA GLY A 46 4.16 11.95 -0.47
C GLY A 46 3.15 10.83 -0.74
N ILE A 47 3.61 9.65 -1.13
CA ILE A 47 2.77 8.51 -1.48
C ILE A 47 2.63 7.61 -0.25
N LYS A 48 1.38 7.39 0.20
CA LYS A 48 1.13 6.54 1.37
C LYS A 48 1.30 5.05 1.04
N LEU A 49 2.02 4.29 1.86
CA LEU A 49 2.08 2.82 1.75
C LEU A 49 1.06 2.15 2.70
N ARG A 50 0.18 1.29 2.16
CA ARG A 50 -0.75 0.46 2.94
C ARG A 50 -0.38 -1.01 2.84
N LYS A 51 -0.40 -1.69 3.99
CA LYS A 51 -0.06 -3.11 4.09
C LYS A 51 -1.28 -3.95 4.44
N LEU A 52 -1.54 -4.96 3.61
CA LEU A 52 -2.60 -5.96 3.80
C LEU A 52 -1.96 -7.34 3.93
N GLN A 53 -2.44 -8.14 4.88
CA GLN A 53 -1.97 -9.53 5.02
C GLN A 53 -2.58 -10.42 3.93
N ALA A 54 -1.73 -11.20 3.26
CA ALA A 54 -2.17 -12.27 2.38
C ALA A 54 -3.06 -13.28 3.14
N LYS A 55 -4.11 -13.78 2.47
CA LYS A 55 -5.06 -14.78 3.00
C LYS A 55 -5.91 -14.33 4.20
N ARG A 56 -5.95 -13.02 4.50
CA ARG A 56 -6.89 -12.47 5.47
C ARG A 56 -8.14 -11.95 4.75
N THR A 57 -9.30 -12.38 5.22
CA THR A 57 -10.59 -11.80 4.78
C THR A 57 -10.82 -10.48 5.51
N TYR A 58 -11.09 -9.43 4.75
CA TYR A 58 -11.46 -8.13 5.28
C TYR A 58 -12.92 -7.85 4.93
N PRO A 59 -13.81 -7.64 5.92
CA PRO A 59 -15.11 -7.03 5.66
C PRO A 59 -14.92 -5.71 4.92
N LEU A 60 -15.84 -5.37 4.00
CA LEU A 60 -15.69 -4.20 3.13
C LEU A 60 -15.43 -2.90 3.91
N ALA A 61 -16.18 -2.67 5.00
CA ALA A 61 -15.98 -1.50 5.85
C ALA A 61 -14.58 -1.45 6.47
N HIS A 62 -14.08 -2.58 6.98
CA HIS A 62 -12.71 -2.67 7.51
C HIS A 62 -11.65 -2.44 6.44
N LEU A 63 -11.87 -2.93 5.22
CA LEU A 63 -10.96 -2.69 4.11
C LEU A 63 -10.93 -1.21 3.73
N ALA A 64 -12.09 -0.56 3.63
CA ALA A 64 -12.21 0.86 3.32
C ALA A 64 -11.50 1.72 4.37
N THR A 65 -11.74 1.47 5.66
CA THR A 65 -11.03 2.16 6.75
C THR A 65 -9.52 1.94 6.68
N ARG A 66 -9.08 0.71 6.42
CA ARG A 66 -7.64 0.39 6.38
C ARG A 66 -6.92 1.02 5.20
N LEU A 67 -7.63 1.22 4.09
CA LEU A 67 -7.15 1.94 2.90
C LEU A 67 -7.43 3.45 2.97
N GLU A 68 -8.00 3.95 4.08
CA GLU A 68 -8.42 5.36 4.25
C GLU A 68 -9.26 5.86 3.06
N LEU A 69 -10.11 4.98 2.51
CA LEU A 69 -11.07 5.32 1.47
C LEU A 69 -12.29 5.95 2.14
N THR A 70 -12.15 7.18 2.63
CA THR A 70 -13.31 8.01 2.96
C THR A 70 -13.83 8.63 1.67
N ALA A 71 -15.14 8.53 1.44
CA ALA A 71 -15.80 9.46 0.55
C ALA A 71 -15.67 10.84 1.22
N GLU A 72 -14.84 11.73 0.67
CA GLU A 72 -15.04 13.15 0.93
C GLU A 72 -16.38 13.52 0.29
N ASP A 73 -17.33 13.93 1.13
CA ASP A 73 -18.61 14.55 0.71
C ASP A 73 -18.37 15.93 0.07
#